data_AF-A0A7X7KSI6-F1
#
_entry.id   AF-A0A7X7KSI6-F1
#
_cell.length_a   1.000
_cell.length_b   1.000
_cell.length_c   1.000
_cell.angle_alpha   90.00
_cell.angle_beta   90.00
_cell.angle_gamma   90.00
#
_symmetry.space_group_name_H-M   'P 1'
#
loop_
_entity.id
_entity.type
_entity.pdbx_description
1 polymer ?
#
loop_
_entity_poly.entity_id
_entity_poly.type
_entity_poly.pdbx_seq_one_letter_code
_entity_poly.pdbx_strand_id
1 'polypeptide(L)'
;MSQTNRNSIRKLTLAAVFMALAIVLTRFLSINVAVFRFGFGMVPVHLAGYLLGPFWGALTGLLADLIGLMINAGGTPHLGITFTTAMHGFLAGMVVYWNKSRLNPLTATVSGVLTSILCSLLLMSFWLSQLW
;
A
#
# COMPACT_ATOMS: atom_id res chain seq x y z
N MET A 1 -19.83 -23.95 13.63
CA MET A 1 -18.53 -23.29 13.92
C MET A 1 -17.72 -22.88 12.67
N SER A 2 -18.28 -22.76 11.45
CA SER A 2 -17.43 -22.87 10.23
C SER A 2 -17.48 -21.75 9.17
N GLN A 3 -18.38 -20.76 9.20
CA GLN A 3 -18.44 -19.75 8.11
C GLN A 3 -17.52 -18.54 8.34
N THR A 4 -17.37 -18.07 9.58
CA THR A 4 -16.49 -16.94 9.90
C THR A 4 -15.02 -17.26 9.63
N ASN A 5 -14.57 -18.46 10.02
CA ASN A 5 -13.17 -18.87 9.86
C ASN A 5 -12.74 -18.98 8.39
N ARG A 6 -13.60 -19.50 7.52
CA ARG A 6 -13.31 -19.62 6.08
C ARG A 6 -13.10 -18.25 5.44
N ASN A 7 -13.92 -17.27 5.79
CA ASN A 7 -13.79 -15.91 5.26
C ASN A 7 -12.53 -15.21 5.81
N SER A 8 -12.20 -15.40 7.08
CA SER A 8 -10.97 -14.87 7.67
C SER A 8 -9.72 -15.47 7.03
N ILE A 9 -9.67 -16.78 6.81
CA ILE A 9 -8.55 -17.45 6.13
C ILE A 9 -8.41 -16.92 4.70
N ARG A 10 -9.51 -16.79 3.95
CA ARG A 10 -9.47 -16.25 2.58
C ARG A 10 -8.93 -14.82 2.54
N LYS A 11 -9.35 -13.95 3.46
CA LYS A 11 -8.84 -12.57 3.56
C LYS A 11 -7.34 -12.55 3.87
N LEU A 12 -6.90 -13.38 4.80
CA LEU A 12 -5.48 -13.51 5.16
C LEU A 12 -4.65 -13.97 3.96
N THR A 13 -5.09 -15.02 3.24
CA THR A 13 -4.39 -15.52 2.05
C THR A 13 -4.31 -14.46 0.96
N LEU A 14 -5.41 -13.74 0.69
CA LEU A 14 -5.40 -12.66 -0.30
C LEU A 14 -4.48 -11.51 0.10
N ALA A 15 -4.49 -11.09 1.37
CA ALA A 15 -3.56 -10.07 1.87
C ALA A 15 -2.10 -10.50 1.68
N ALA A 16 -1.79 -11.77 2.00
CA ALA A 16 -0.45 -12.31 1.81
C ALA A 16 -0.02 -12.33 0.34
N VAL A 17 -0.93 -12.67 -0.59
CA VAL A 17 -0.67 -12.63 -2.04
C VAL A 17 -0.44 -11.20 -2.52
N PHE A 18 -1.27 -10.23 -2.09
CA PHE A 18 -1.07 -8.83 -2.46
C PHE A 18 0.22 -8.24 -1.90
N MET A 19 0.58 -8.61 -0.67
CA MET A 19 1.86 -8.24 -0.06
C MET A 19 3.04 -8.80 -0.86
N ALA A 20 3.03 -10.09 -1.19
CA ALA A 20 4.08 -10.71 -2.00
C ALA A 20 4.17 -10.03 -3.38
N LEU A 21 3.02 -9.74 -4.00
CA LEU A 21 2.97 -9.03 -5.28
C LEU A 21 3.53 -7.61 -5.16
N ALA A 22 3.23 -6.88 -4.08
CA ALA A 22 3.77 -5.54 -3.84
C ALA A 22 5.30 -5.57 -3.78
N ILE A 23 5.87 -6.54 -3.05
CA ILE A 23 7.33 -6.70 -2.93
C ILE A 23 7.93 -7.01 -4.30
N VAL A 24 7.39 -7.98 -5.03
CA VAL A 24 7.89 -8.36 -6.36
C VAL A 24 7.81 -7.18 -7.33
N LEU A 25 6.69 -6.47 -7.41
CA LEU A 25 6.52 -5.33 -8.32
C LEU A 25 7.46 -4.17 -7.96
N THR A 26 7.68 -3.91 -6.67
CA THR A 26 8.60 -2.87 -6.21
C THR A 26 10.04 -3.18 -6.60
N ARG A 27 10.41 -4.46 -6.68
CA ARG A 27 11.79 -4.91 -6.89
C ARG A 27 12.12 -5.16 -8.35
N PHE A 28 11.25 -5.86 -9.07
CA PHE A 28 11.51 -6.30 -10.45
C PHE A 28 10.96 -5.32 -11.49
N LEU A 29 9.92 -4.56 -11.15
CA LEU A 29 9.22 -3.69 -12.09
C LEU A 29 9.46 -2.19 -11.83
N SER A 30 10.35 -1.82 -10.89
CA SER A 30 10.68 -0.40 -10.71
C SER A 30 11.59 0.09 -11.83
N ILE A 31 11.09 1.03 -12.63
CA ILE A 31 11.86 1.66 -13.70
C ILE A 31 12.47 2.93 -13.14
N ASN A 32 13.80 2.96 -13.03
CA ASN A 32 14.55 4.15 -12.60
C ASN A 32 15.03 4.88 -13.85
N VAL A 33 14.50 6.07 -14.10
CA VAL A 33 14.88 6.96 -15.20
C VAL A 33 15.65 8.13 -14.61
N ALA A 34 16.97 8.01 -14.51
CA ALA A 34 17.93 9.00 -14.02
C ALA A 34 17.56 9.72 -12.69
N VAL A 35 16.59 10.64 -12.73
CA VAL A 35 16.11 11.44 -11.59
C VAL A 35 14.76 10.95 -11.06
N PHE A 36 13.96 10.24 -11.86
CA PHE A 36 12.63 9.74 -11.49
C PHE A 36 12.60 8.23 -11.34
N ARG A 37 11.94 7.75 -10.29
CA ARG A 37 11.69 6.33 -10.05
C ARG A 37 10.20 6.05 -10.16
N PHE A 38 9.80 5.28 -11.18
CA PHE A 38 8.45 4.76 -11.31
C PHE A 38 8.35 3.41 -10.60
N GLY A 39 7.61 3.36 -9.50
CA GLY A 39 7.40 2.14 -8.72
C GLY A 39 5.95 1.66 -8.79
N PHE A 40 5.76 0.39 -9.19
CA PHE A 40 4.42 -0.23 -9.20
C PHE A 40 4.05 -0.92 -7.88
N GLY A 41 4.91 -0.82 -6.86
CA GLY A 41 4.72 -1.44 -5.54
C GLY A 41 3.45 -1.03 -4.81
N MET A 42 2.99 0.20 -5.04
CA MET A 42 1.78 0.73 -4.43
C MET A 42 0.51 0.10 -5.01
N VAL A 43 0.55 -0.42 -6.24
CA VAL A 43 -0.66 -0.94 -6.93
C VAL A 43 -1.29 -2.11 -6.16
N PRO A 44 -0.54 -3.17 -5.76
CA PRO A 44 -1.11 -4.26 -4.99
C PRO A 44 -1.58 -3.85 -3.59
N VAL A 45 -0.93 -2.85 -2.97
CA VAL A 45 -1.34 -2.30 -1.67
C VAL A 45 -2.69 -1.59 -1.77
N HIS A 46 -2.90 -0.81 -2.83
CA HIS A 46 -4.19 -0.18 -3.10
C HIS A 46 -5.27 -1.24 -3.38
N LEU A 47 -4.96 -2.26 -4.18
CA LEU A 47 -5.88 -3.38 -4.45
C LEU A 47 -6.27 -4.12 -3.17
N ALA A 48 -5.33 -4.36 -2.25
CA ALA A 48 -5.63 -4.95 -0.95
C ALA A 48 -6.59 -4.08 -0.13
N GLY A 49 -6.39 -2.75 -0.11
CA GLY A 49 -7.31 -1.81 0.52
C GLY A 49 -8.71 -1.86 -0.09
N TYR A 50 -8.80 -1.82 -1.42
CA TYR A 50 -10.07 -1.84 -2.14
C TYR A 50 -10.87 -3.14 -1.97
N LEU A 51 -10.20 -4.29 -1.94
CA LEU A 51 -10.84 -5.60 -1.94
C LEU A 51 -11.06 -6.18 -0.54
N LEU A 52 -10.14 -5.91 0.39
CA LEU A 52 -10.15 -6.49 1.74
C LEU A 52 -10.58 -5.46 2.81
N GLY A 53 -10.61 -4.18 2.45
CA GLY A 53 -10.97 -3.07 3.32
C GLY A 53 -9.77 -2.33 3.90
N PRO A 54 -10.01 -1.19 4.59
CA PRO A 54 -8.95 -0.27 5.04
C PRO A 54 -7.94 -0.93 6.00
N PHE A 55 -8.40 -1.75 6.93
CA PHE A 55 -7.52 -2.41 7.91
C PHE A 55 -6.56 -3.41 7.25
N TRP A 56 -7.08 -4.25 6.34
CA TRP A 56 -6.25 -5.22 5.62
C TRP A 56 -5.32 -4.55 4.60
N GLY A 57 -5.75 -3.45 3.97
CA GLY A 57 -4.90 -2.63 3.12
C GLY A 57 -3.72 -2.02 3.90
N ALA A 58 -3.99 -1.45 5.07
CA ALA A 58 -2.97 -0.88 5.93
C ALA A 58 -1.93 -1.93 6.37
N LEU A 59 -2.41 -3.09 6.82
CA LEU A 59 -1.55 -4.20 7.22
C LEU A 59 -0.70 -4.71 6.05
N THR A 60 -1.28 -4.83 4.85
CA THR A 60 -0.56 -5.26 3.65
C THR A 60 0.56 -4.27 3.29
N GLY A 61 0.29 -2.96 3.34
CA GLY A 61 1.30 -1.93 3.08
C GLY A 61 2.43 -1.91 4.11
N LEU A 62 2.06 -2.00 5.39
CA LEU A 62 3.02 -2.05 6.51
C LEU A 62 3.96 -3.26 6.38
N LEU A 63 3.40 -4.45 6.18
CA LEU A 63 4.18 -5.68 6.09
C LEU A 63 5.00 -5.74 4.79
N ALA A 64 4.45 -5.27 3.66
CA ALA A 64 5.18 -5.20 2.40
C ALA A 64 6.43 -4.32 2.51
N ASP A 65 6.33 -3.20 3.24
CA ASP A 65 7.47 -2.31 3.46
C ASP A 65 8.51 -2.89 4.43
N LEU A 66 8.08 -3.43 5.58
CA LEU A 66 8.98 -4.07 6.55
C LEU A 66 9.72 -5.26 5.94
N ILE A 67 9.00 -6.18 5.31
CA ILE A 67 9.60 -7.35 4.66
C ILE A 67 10.42 -6.90 3.45
N GLY A 68 9.95 -5.89 2.72
CA GLY A 68 10.69 -5.26 1.63
C GLY A 68 12.06 -4.77 2.10
N LEU A 69 12.11 -4.02 3.19
CA LEU A 69 13.33 -3.53 3.84
C LEU A 69 14.26 -4.67 4.27
N MET A 70 13.71 -5.74 4.85
CA MET A 70 14.48 -6.92 5.25
C MET A 70 15.12 -7.65 4.07
N ILE A 71 14.42 -7.76 2.94
CA ILE A 71 14.95 -8.44 1.74
C ILE A 71 16.02 -7.58 1.06
N ASN A 72 15.83 -6.26 1.01
CA ASN A 72 16.78 -5.36 0.38
C ASN A 72 16.66 -3.95 0.96
N ALA A 73 17.65 -3.55 1.76
CA ALA A 73 17.76 -2.27 2.43
C ALA A 73 18.20 -1.11 1.50
N GLY A 74 17.81 -1.14 0.22
CA GLY A 74 18.16 -0.11 -0.76
C GLY A 74 17.61 1.30 -0.47
N GLY A 75 16.94 1.52 0.66
CA GLY A 75 16.48 2.82 1.14
C GLY A 75 16.66 2.93 2.67
N THR A 76 16.67 4.16 3.19
CA THR A 76 16.86 4.39 4.63
C THR A 76 15.69 3.80 5.42
N PRO A 77 15.94 2.85 6.35
CA PRO A 77 14.90 2.34 7.22
C PRO A 77 14.39 3.49 8.09
N HIS A 78 13.16 3.93 7.85
CA HIS A 78 12.53 4.99 8.60
C HIS A 78 11.09 4.60 8.93
N LEU A 79 10.74 4.56 10.22
CA LEU A 79 9.40 4.17 10.66
C LEU A 79 8.30 5.08 10.08
N GLY A 80 8.62 6.34 9.80
CA GLY A 80 7.71 7.26 9.12
C GLY A 80 7.39 6.85 7.66
N ILE A 81 8.35 6.25 6.94
CA ILE A 81 8.12 5.76 5.57
C ILE A 81 7.19 4.54 5.63
N THR A 82 7.45 3.60 6.54
CA THR A 82 6.58 2.44 6.78
C THR A 82 5.17 2.85 7.22
N PHE A 83 5.05 3.88 8.05
CA PHE A 83 3.74 4.42 8.40
C PHE A 83 3.02 5.00 7.19
N THR A 84 3.75 5.67 6.30
CA THR A 84 3.21 6.26 5.07
C THR A 84 2.75 5.21 4.06
N THR A 85 3.44 4.07 3.95
CA THR A 85 2.99 2.94 3.10
C THR A 85 1.75 2.26 3.69
N ALA A 86 1.66 2.14 5.01
CA ALA A 86 0.45 1.68 5.68
C ALA A 86 -0.74 2.63 5.44
N MET A 87 -0.52 3.94 5.52
CA MET A 87 -1.54 4.95 5.24
C MET A 87 -2.05 4.91 3.79
N HIS A 88 -1.19 4.62 2.80
CA HIS A 88 -1.64 4.43 1.42
C HIS A 88 -2.69 3.32 1.33
N GLY A 89 -2.41 2.15 1.89
CA GLY A 89 -3.36 1.02 1.89
C GLY A 89 -4.63 1.31 2.69
N PHE A 90 -4.51 2.03 3.81
CA PHE A 90 -5.64 2.44 4.63
C PHE A 90 -6.59 3.38 3.87
N LEU A 91 -6.06 4.48 3.33
CA LEU A 91 -6.84 5.50 2.63
C LEU A 91 -7.49 4.93 1.37
N ALA A 92 -6.77 4.09 0.61
CA ALA A 92 -7.33 3.40 -0.54
C ALA A 92 -8.58 2.59 -0.16
N GLY A 93 -8.50 1.80 0.92
CA GLY A 93 -9.64 1.03 1.41
C GLY A 93 -10.76 1.88 2.02
N MET A 94 -10.42 2.99 2.67
CA MET A 94 -11.37 3.88 3.32
C MET A 94 -12.29 4.59 2.31
N VAL A 95 -11.74 5.05 1.18
CA VAL A 95 -12.52 5.70 0.12
C VAL A 95 -13.57 4.75 -0.46
N VAL A 96 -13.20 3.49 -0.71
CA VAL A 96 -14.15 2.47 -1.22
C VAL A 96 -15.16 2.09 -0.15
N TYR A 97 -14.71 1.95 1.10
CA TYR A 97 -15.59 1.65 2.24
C TYR A 97 -16.69 2.70 2.42
N TRP A 98 -16.34 3.99 2.32
CA TRP A 98 -17.29 5.09 2.44
C TRP A 98 -18.22 5.24 1.26
N ASN A 99 -17.72 5.02 0.03
CA ASN A 99 -18.56 5.19 -1.15
C ASN A 99 -19.61 4.08 -1.29
N LYS A 100 -19.48 2.94 -0.56
CA LYS A 100 -20.29 1.70 -0.70
C LYS A 100 -20.46 1.21 -2.15
N SER A 101 -19.75 1.82 -3.08
CA SER A 101 -19.88 1.60 -4.51
C SER A 101 -18.89 0.53 -4.93
N ARG A 102 -19.22 -0.15 -6.02
CA ARG A 102 -18.30 -1.11 -6.64
C ARG A 102 -17.02 -0.38 -7.07
N LEU A 103 -15.96 -1.13 -7.32
CA LEU A 103 -14.71 -0.62 -7.86
C LEU A 103 -14.95 0.12 -9.19
N ASN A 104 -15.19 1.42 -9.10
CA ASN A 104 -15.37 2.30 -10.24
C ASN A 104 -14.02 2.97 -10.55
N PRO A 105 -13.71 3.19 -11.84
CA PRO A 105 -12.47 3.87 -12.24
C PRO A 105 -12.36 5.25 -11.57
N LEU A 106 -13.48 5.95 -11.40
CA LEU A 106 -13.52 7.25 -10.72
C LEU A 106 -13.09 7.15 -9.23
N THR A 107 -13.55 6.13 -8.51
CA THR A 107 -13.19 5.92 -7.09
C THR A 107 -11.73 5.51 -6.94
N ALA A 108 -11.20 4.73 -7.88
CA ALA A 108 -9.78 4.39 -7.93
C ALA A 108 -8.92 5.64 -8.18
N THR A 109 -9.29 6.50 -9.14
CA THR A 109 -8.55 7.75 -9.40
C THR A 109 -8.61 8.71 -8.22
N VAL A 110 -9.79 8.90 -7.61
CA VAL A 110 -9.94 9.79 -6.43
C VAL A 110 -9.09 9.32 -5.26
N SER A 111 -9.11 8.01 -4.96
CA SER A 111 -8.27 7.46 -3.89
C SER A 111 -6.78 7.53 -4.21
N GLY A 112 -6.38 7.34 -5.47
CA GLY A 112 -5.00 7.51 -5.92
C GLY A 112 -4.51 8.96 -5.79
N VAL A 113 -5.34 9.94 -6.16
CA VAL A 113 -5.02 11.36 -5.99
C VAL A 113 -4.95 11.73 -4.51
N LEU A 114 -5.91 11.28 -3.70
CA LEU A 114 -5.95 11.55 -2.26
C LEU A 114 -4.72 11.00 -1.54
N THR A 115 -4.38 9.74 -1.81
CA THR A 115 -3.19 9.09 -1.24
C THR A 115 -1.90 9.73 -1.73
N SER A 116 -1.83 10.13 -3.00
CA SER A 116 -0.66 10.84 -3.54
C SER A 116 -0.45 12.20 -2.85
N ILE A 117 -1.52 12.97 -2.62
CA ILE A 117 -1.41 14.26 -1.93
C ILE A 117 -1.07 14.06 -0.46
N LEU A 118 -1.83 13.23 0.27
CA LEU A 118 -1.63 13.09 1.71
C LEU A 118 -0.33 12.33 2.03
N CYS A 119 -0.15 11.16 1.45
CA CYS A 119 0.96 10.28 1.82
C CYS A 119 2.24 10.64 1.06
N SER A 120 2.18 10.86 -0.26
CA SER A 120 3.39 11.10 -1.04
C SER A 120 3.87 12.55 -0.97
N LEU A 121 3.00 13.56 -0.97
CA LEU A 121 3.43 14.96 -0.89
C LEU A 121 3.61 15.46 0.54
N LEU A 122 2.69 15.18 1.47
CA LEU A 122 2.81 15.70 2.84
C LEU A 122 3.69 14.82 3.71
N LEU A 123 3.28 13.56 3.92
CA LEU A 123 3.99 12.68 4.84
C LEU A 123 5.40 12.37 4.34
N MET A 124 5.55 11.90 3.10
CA MET A 124 6.88 11.51 2.61
C MET A 124 7.85 12.69 2.54
N SER A 125 7.41 13.88 2.11
CA SER A 125 8.25 15.09 2.15
C SER A 125 8.63 15.49 3.56
N PHE A 126 7.70 15.40 4.52
CA PHE A 126 7.98 15.68 5.93
C PHE A 126 9.05 14.72 6.50
N TRP A 127 8.91 13.42 6.25
CA TRP A 127 9.90 12.44 6.71
C TRP A 127 11.26 12.61 6.05
N LEU A 128 11.29 12.95 4.76
CA LEU A 128 12.54 13.25 4.06
C LEU A 128 13.22 14.49 4.65
N SER A 129 12.46 15.52 5.04
CA SER A 129 13.04 16.72 5.69
C SER A 129 13.60 16.47 7.10
N GLN A 130 13.27 15.34 7.74
CA GLN A 130 13.89 14.95 9.01
C GLN A 130 15.16 14.12 8.82
N LEU A 131 15.34 13.52 7.65
CA LEU A 131 16.49 12.67 7.31
C LEU A 131 17.67 13.46 6.72
N TRP A 132 17.45 14.72 6.34
CA TRP A 132 18.42 15.65 5.76
C TRP A 132 18.44 16.95 6.55
#